data_AF-A0AAN5DH36-F1
#
_entry.id   AF-A0AAN5DH36-F1
#
_cell.length_a   1.000
_cell.length_b   1.000
_cell.length_c   1.000
_cell.angle_alpha   90.00
_cell.angle_beta   90.00
_cell.angle_gamma   90.00
#
_symmetry.space_group_name_H-M   'P 1'
#
loop_
_entity.id
_entity.type
_entity.pdbx_description
1 polymer ?
#
loop_
_entity_poly.entity_id
_entity_poly.type
_entity_poly.pdbx_seq_one_letter_code
_entity_poly.pdbx_strand_id
1 'polypeptide(L)'
;NSTELSGEFQSAVVWANHLIGATSFVISAVVCFLIVFDTDSRARSYRKYLFSLQFTSIATDLLMSTNSPFVMLNCRVMYTNSFVAEYIEIKNHLVIYIALWLEVAF
;
A
#
# COMPACT_ATOMS: atom_id res chain seq x y z
N ASN A 1 -20.39 -27.55 5.54
CA ASN A 1 -19.11 -26.85 5.73
C ASN A 1 -18.81 -26.11 4.44
N SER A 2 -19.46 -24.96 4.22
CA SER A 2 -19.29 -24.14 3.02
C SER A 2 -18.07 -23.23 3.22
N THR A 3 -17.15 -23.25 2.26
CA THR A 3 -15.94 -22.41 2.20
C THR A 3 -16.23 -20.95 1.84
N GLU A 4 -17.45 -20.48 2.09
CA GLU A 4 -17.88 -19.14 1.70
C GLU A 4 -17.59 -18.14 2.80
N LEU A 5 -16.80 -17.11 2.46
CA LEU A 5 -16.54 -15.95 3.30
C LEU A 5 -17.87 -15.30 3.71
N SER A 6 -18.08 -15.05 5.00
CA SER A 6 -19.33 -14.42 5.46
C SER A 6 -19.44 -13.01 4.88
N GLY A 7 -20.64 -12.63 4.42
CA GLY A 7 -20.87 -11.30 3.84
C GLY A 7 -20.55 -10.16 4.81
N GLU A 8 -20.69 -10.39 6.11
CA GLU A 8 -20.30 -9.45 7.17
C GLU A 8 -18.79 -9.22 7.20
N PHE A 9 -17.97 -10.26 7.07
CA PHE A 9 -16.52 -10.13 7.03
C PHE A 9 -16.06 -9.38 5.79
N GLN A 10 -16.64 -9.69 4.63
CA GLN A 10 -16.33 -8.99 3.39
C GLN A 10 -16.67 -7.49 3.49
N SER A 11 -17.82 -7.15 4.08
CA SER A 11 -18.20 -5.75 4.31
C SER A 11 -17.24 -5.05 5.27
N ALA A 12 -16.85 -5.71 6.38
CA ALA A 12 -15.91 -5.16 7.34
C ALA A 12 -14.53 -4.89 6.72
N VAL A 13 -14.02 -5.80 5.88
CA VAL A 13 -12.75 -5.62 5.17
C VAL A 13 -12.81 -4.46 4.18
N VAL A 14 -13.89 -4.33 3.42
CA VAL A 14 -14.07 -3.21 2.48
C VAL A 14 -14.11 -1.87 3.22
N TRP A 15 -14.86 -1.79 4.32
CA TRP A 15 -14.91 -0.60 5.17
C TRP A 15 -13.55 -0.25 5.78
N ALA A 16 -12.83 -1.25 6.30
CA ALA A 16 -11.49 -1.06 6.83
C ALA A 16 -10.52 -0.54 5.76
N ASN A 17 -10.56 -1.13 4.56
CA ASN A 17 -9.72 -0.70 3.43
C ASN A 17 -10.01 0.74 3.01
N HIS A 18 -11.27 1.16 2.97
CA HIS A 18 -11.63 2.55 2.66
C HIS A 18 -11.18 3.52 3.75
N LEU A 19 -11.36 3.19 5.03
CA LEU A 19 -10.97 4.05 6.14
C LEU A 19 -9.46 4.21 6.24
N ILE A 20 -8.72 3.10 6.16
CA ILE A 20 -7.26 3.11 6.21
C ILE A 20 -6.70 3.80 4.96
N GLY A 21 -7.19 3.46 3.77
CA GLY A 21 -6.77 4.07 2.52
C GLY A 21 -7.00 5.58 2.49
N ALA A 22 -8.17 6.05 2.94
CA ALA A 22 -8.46 7.49 3.05
C ALA A 22 -7.52 8.18 4.04
N THR A 23 -7.26 7.57 5.19
CA THR A 23 -6.34 8.12 6.21
C THR A 23 -4.91 8.21 5.68
N SER A 24 -4.41 7.14 5.07
CA SER A 24 -3.07 7.10 4.46
C SER A 24 -2.92 8.12 3.33
N PHE A 25 -3.96 8.32 2.52
CA PHE A 25 -3.97 9.34 1.47
C PHE A 25 -3.86 10.76 2.05
N VAL A 26 -4.64 11.07 3.09
CA VAL A 26 -4.58 12.40 3.75
C VAL A 26 -3.19 12.65 4.34
N ILE A 27 -2.63 11.69 5.06
CA ILE A 27 -1.28 11.81 5.63
C ILE A 27 -0.25 12.03 4.51
N SER A 28 -0.32 11.24 3.44
CA SER A 28 0.61 11.34 2.31
C SER A 28 0.50 12.68 1.58
N ALA A 29 -0.72 13.22 1.44
CA ALA A 29 -0.95 14.55 0.89
C ALA A 29 -0.34 15.66 1.75
N VAL A 30 -0.45 15.55 3.09
CA VAL A 30 0.20 16.47 4.03
C VAL A 30 1.72 16.40 3.91
N VAL A 31 2.30 15.20 3.82
CA VAL A 31 3.74 15.01 3.63
C VAL A 31 4.21 15.63 2.31
N CYS A 32 3.51 15.40 1.21
CA CYS A 32 3.79 16.05 -0.07
C CYS A 32 3.75 17.58 0.04
N PHE A 33 2.77 18.13 0.76
CA PHE A 33 2.67 19.57 1.00
C PHE A 33 3.87 20.08 1.80
N LEU A 34 4.25 19.41 2.88
CA LEU A 34 5.44 19.79 3.67
C LEU A 34 6.73 19.78 2.84
N ILE A 35 6.90 18.79 1.95
CA ILE A 35 8.07 18.70 1.07
C ILE A 35 8.11 19.85 0.05
N VAL A 36 6.95 20.25 -0.50
CA VAL A 36 6.86 21.35 -1.48
C VAL A 36 7.04 22.72 -0.83
N PHE A 37 6.49 22.92 0.37
CA PHE A 37 6.55 24.20 1.09
C PHE A 37 7.87 24.42 1.85
N ASP A 38 8.70 23.40 1.98
CA ASP A 38 10.03 23.57 2.57
C ASP A 38 10.92 24.44 1.65
N THR A 39 11.29 25.61 2.18
CA THR A 39 12.07 26.64 1.49
C THR A 39 13.58 26.46 1.59
N ASP A 40 14.09 25.51 2.39
CA ASP A 40 15.54 25.36 2.60
C ASP A 40 16.25 24.99 1.27
N SER A 41 17.20 25.80 0.80
CA SER A 41 17.89 25.54 -0.45
C SER A 41 18.92 24.40 -0.35
N ARG A 42 19.36 24.04 0.86
CA ARG A 42 20.49 23.13 1.10
C ARG A 42 20.14 21.65 0.82
N ALA A 43 18.86 21.27 0.93
CA ALA A 43 18.36 19.91 0.75
C ALA A 43 17.52 19.71 -0.53
N ARG A 44 17.58 20.63 -1.50
CA ARG A 44 16.67 20.65 -2.65
C ARG A 44 16.68 19.37 -3.50
N SER A 45 17.84 18.76 -3.73
CA SER A 45 17.94 17.49 -4.48
C SER A 45 17.32 16.32 -3.70
N TYR A 46 17.56 16.27 -2.39
CA TYR A 46 16.99 15.26 -1.50
C TYR A 46 15.46 15.38 -1.41
N ARG A 47 14.92 16.61 -1.35
CA ARG A 47 13.46 16.83 -1.38
C ARG A 47 12.80 16.38 -2.67
N LYS A 48 13.46 16.54 -3.83
CA LYS A 48 12.92 16.02 -5.10
C LYS A 48 12.83 14.51 -5.09
N TYR A 49 13.84 13.83 -4.53
CA TYR A 49 13.82 12.39 -4.33
C TYR A 49 12.67 11.98 -3.39
N LEU A 50 12.58 12.60 -2.20
CA LEU A 50 11.50 12.33 -1.24
C LEU A 50 10.10 12.58 -1.83
N PHE A 51 9.94 13.64 -2.62
CA PHE A 51 8.67 13.92 -3.30
C PHE A 51 8.34 12.84 -4.34
N SER A 52 9.32 12.43 -5.15
CA SER A 52 9.14 11.36 -6.15
C SER A 52 8.79 10.03 -5.47
N LEU A 53 9.44 9.72 -4.36
CA LEU A 53 9.17 8.55 -3.53
C LEU A 53 7.74 8.60 -2.99
N GLN A 54 7.37 9.71 -2.35
CA GLN A 54 6.03 9.88 -1.78
C GLN A 54 4.94 9.84 -2.85
N PHE A 55 5.18 10.46 -3.99
CA PHE A 55 4.27 10.43 -5.14
C PHE A 55 4.10 9.01 -5.69
N THR A 56 5.20 8.27 -5.84
CA THR A 56 5.17 6.88 -6.29
C THR A 56 4.42 6.00 -5.31
N SER A 57 4.63 6.19 -4.00
CA SER A 57 3.89 5.48 -2.95
C SER A 57 2.38 5.72 -3.04
N ILE A 58 1.95 6.97 -3.22
CA ILE A 58 0.53 7.30 -3.42
C ILE A 58 -0.04 6.63 -4.68
N ALA A 59 0.73 6.64 -5.77
CA ALA A 59 0.32 6.00 -7.02
C ALA A 59 0.20 4.48 -6.86
N THR A 60 1.13 3.84 -6.17
CA THR A 60 1.09 2.41 -5.86
C THR A 60 -0.10 2.07 -4.96
N ASP A 61 -0.36 2.86 -3.92
CA ASP A 61 -1.51 2.66 -3.04
C ASP A 61 -2.83 2.80 -3.80
N LEU A 62 -2.93 3.78 -4.70
CA LEU A 62 -4.12 3.98 -5.54
C LEU A 62 -4.33 2.80 -6.50
N LEU A 63 -3.27 2.33 -7.14
CA LEU A 63 -3.31 1.15 -8.02
C LEU A 63 -3.68 -0.12 -7.24
N MET A 64 -3.11 -0.33 -6.05
CA MET A 64 -3.46 -1.49 -5.21
C MET A 64 -4.89 -1.40 -4.69
N SER A 65 -5.37 -0.21 -4.34
CA SER A 65 -6.77 0.03 -3.94
C SER A 65 -7.75 -0.24 -5.09
N THR A 66 -7.44 0.18 -6.31
CA THR A 66 -8.30 -0.08 -7.49
C THR A 66 -8.29 -1.55 -7.92
N ASN A 67 -7.16 -2.25 -7.76
CA ASN A 67 -7.05 -3.67 -8.05
C ASN A 67 -7.52 -4.56 -6.89
N SER A 68 -7.67 -4.01 -5.67
CA SER A 68 -8.14 -4.72 -4.48
C SER A 68 -9.44 -5.50 -4.71
N PRO A 69 -10.52 -4.95 -5.33
CA PRO A 69 -11.73 -5.72 -5.61
C PRO A 69 -11.51 -6.87 -6.61
N PHE A 70 -10.60 -6.72 -7.59
CA PHE A 70 -10.23 -7.80 -8.52
C PHE A 70 -9.44 -8.91 -7.82
N VAL A 71 -8.53 -8.54 -6.92
CA VAL A 71 -7.80 -9.48 -6.07
C VAL A 71 -8.74 -10.16 -5.08
N MET A 72 -9.69 -9.44 -4.49
CA MET A 72 -10.67 -10.00 -3.54
C MET A 72 -11.61 -11.02 -4.19
N LEU A 73 -11.99 -10.78 -5.47
CA LEU A 73 -12.81 -11.70 -6.27
C LEU A 73 -12.04 -12.94 -6.75
N ASN A 74 -10.79 -12.78 -7.20
CA ASN A 74 -9.98 -13.90 -7.70
C ASN A 74 -9.28 -14.68 -6.56
N CYS A 75 -8.99 -14.02 -5.45
CA CYS A 75 -8.27 -14.58 -4.31
C CYS A 75 -9.20 -14.82 -3.11
N ARG A 76 -10.41 -15.35 -3.36
CA ARG A 76 -11.21 -16.05 -2.33
C ARG A 76 -10.35 -17.08 -1.57
N VAL A 77 -9.29 -17.59 -2.22
CA VAL A 77 -8.22 -18.46 -1.70
C VAL A 77 -7.22 -17.78 -0.75
N MET A 78 -6.86 -16.50 -0.94
CA MET A 78 -5.93 -15.78 -0.03
C MET A 78 -6.59 -15.43 1.31
N TYR A 79 -7.89 -15.15 1.31
CA TYR A 79 -8.63 -14.82 2.54
C TYR A 79 -9.24 -16.06 3.23
N THR A 80 -9.21 -17.22 2.58
CA THR A 80 -9.36 -18.50 3.30
C THR A 80 -8.07 -18.82 4.03
N ASN A 81 -8.21 -19.18 5.31
CA ASN A 81 -7.14 -19.58 6.22
C ASN A 81 -6.38 -20.79 5.63
N SER A 82 -5.37 -20.52 4.81
CA SER A 82 -4.66 -21.53 4.02
C SER A 82 -3.18 -21.18 3.94
N PHE A 83 -2.34 -22.21 3.98
CA PHE A 83 -0.87 -22.11 3.92
C PHE A 83 -0.34 -21.31 2.72
N VAL A 84 -1.15 -21.22 1.66
CA VAL A 84 -0.83 -20.45 0.44
C VAL A 84 -0.92 -18.94 0.68
N ALA A 85 -1.85 -18.49 1.52
CA ALA A 85 -1.98 -17.08 1.88
C ALA A 85 -0.74 -16.55 2.63
N GLU A 86 -0.26 -17.34 3.59
CA GLU A 86 0.92 -17.03 4.40
C GLU A 86 2.19 -16.99 3.54
N TYR A 87 2.31 -17.89 2.55
CA TYR A 87 3.45 -17.92 1.63
C TYR A 87 3.51 -16.70 0.69
N ILE A 88 2.37 -16.23 0.21
CA ILE A 88 2.32 -15.05 -0.68
C ILE A 88 2.61 -13.77 0.11
N GLU A 89 2.11 -13.66 1.34
CA GLU A 89 2.37 -12.52 2.21
C GLU A 89 3.87 -12.38 2.54
N ILE A 90 4.55 -13.49 2.85
CA ILE A 90 6.00 -13.53 3.08
C ILE A 90 6.78 -13.12 1.82
N LYS A 91 6.39 -13.63 0.64
CA LYS A 91 7.07 -13.28 -0.61
C LYS A 91 6.92 -11.82 -0.98
N ASN A 92 5.71 -11.27 -0.87
CA ASN A 92 5.49 -9.86 -1.17
C ASN A 92 6.25 -8.96 -0.19
N HIS A 93 6.23 -9.27 1.12
CA HIS A 93 7.04 -8.54 2.10
C HIS A 93 8.53 -8.57 1.75
N LEU A 94 9.06 -9.73 1.37
CA LEU A 94 10.48 -9.89 1.05
C LEU A 94 10.89 -9.11 -0.21
N VAL A 95 10.03 -9.12 -1.25
CA VAL A 95 10.29 -8.35 -2.49
C VAL A 95 10.27 -6.85 -2.23
N ILE A 96 9.30 -6.37 -1.45
CA ILE A 96 9.22 -4.95 -1.07
C ILE A 96 10.45 -4.55 -0.24
N TYR A 97 10.87 -5.39 0.71
CA TYR A 97 12.04 -5.11 1.54
C TYR A 97 13.34 -5.04 0.74
N ILE A 98 13.53 -5.95 -0.23
CA ILE A 98 14.71 -5.97 -1.09
C ILE A 98 14.70 -4.78 -2.05
N ALA A 99 13.54 -4.42 -2.62
CA ALA A 99 13.41 -3.27 -3.50
C ALA A 99 13.74 -1.95 -2.77
N LEU A 100 13.20 -1.77 -1.56
CA LEU A 100 13.52 -0.60 -0.71
C LEU A 100 14.99 -0.56 -0.30
N TRP A 101 15.60 -1.71 0.00
CA TRP A 101 17.01 -1.77 0.37
C TRP A 101 17.93 -1.42 -0.81
N LEU A 102 17.59 -1.89 -2.02
CA LEU A 102 18.33 -1.57 -3.24
C LEU A 102 18.21 -0.09 -3.63
N GLU A 103 17.07 0.53 -3.39
CA GLU A 103 16.87 1.96 -3.64
C GLU A 103 17.64 2.87 -2.66
N VAL A 104 17.89 2.40 -1.43
CA VAL A 104 18.67 3.14 -0.42
C VAL A 104 20.18 2.93 -0.58
N ALA A 105 20.59 1.76 -1.07
CA ALA A 105 22.01 1.40 -1.23
C ALA A 105 22.66 1.93 -2.51
N PHE A 106 21.88 2.38 -3.49
CA PHE A 106 22.33 2.91 -4.80
C PHE A 106 21.73 4.29 -5.08
#